data_AF-A0A251N2X1-F1
#
_entry.id   AF-A0A251N2X1-F1
#
_cell.length_a   1.000
_cell.length_b   1.000
_cell.length_c   1.000
_cell.angle_alpha   90.00
_cell.angle_beta   90.00
_cell.angle_gamma   90.00
#
_symmetry.space_group_name_H-M   'P 1'
#
loop_
_entity.id
_entity.type
_entity.pdbx_description
1 polymer ?
#
loop_
_entity_poly.entity_id
_entity_poly.type
_entity_poly.pdbx_seq_one_letter_code
_entity_poly.pdbx_strand_id
1 'polypeptide(L)'
;MDVARRSTMDTAAGKGRRPGPMKVKVVDENDVVVVGAKASDALPLPLYLTNAVFFTLFFSVVYFLLTRWREKIRTSTPLHVVNLSEIVAILAFVASFIYLLGFFGIDFVQSLILRPSNDVWAADDDLEEHERMILKDDARKVPCGAGLDCSIPQIAPIASPKAVAQKVFDKEVVISTPTDFSTQPLSEEDEDVIKAVVSGTIPSYSLESKLGDCKRAAAIRREALQRITGKSMGGLPLEGFDYESILGQCCEMPVGYIQIPVGIAGPLMLDGREFSVPMATTEGCLVASTNRGCKAINLSGGASSVLLRDGMTRAPCVRFNSAKRAAELKFFLEDPNNYDTLATVFNRSSRFGRLQTIKCAIAGKNLYMRFTCSTGDAMGMNMVSKGVQNVLDFLQNDFADMDVIGISGNYCSDKKPAAVNWIEGRGKSVVCEAVIKGDVVRKVLKTNVEALCELNMLKNLTGSAMAGALGGFNAHASNIVSAIYIATGQDPAQNVESSHCITMMEPINDGKDLHVSVTMPSIEVGTVGGGTQLASQSACLNLLGVKGANREAPGANARLLATVVAGSVLAGELSLMSAISAGQLVRSHMKYNRSSKDVSAVASA
;
A
#
# COMPACT_ATOMS: atom_id res chain seq x y z
N MET A 1 61.54 3.79 4.35
CA MET A 1 61.53 4.48 5.66
C MET A 1 60.32 3.96 6.43
N ASP A 2 60.30 2.76 7.03
CA ASP A 2 61.32 1.99 7.79
C ASP A 2 61.54 2.42 9.24
N VAL A 3 61.80 1.39 10.07
CA VAL A 3 61.95 1.30 11.55
C VAL A 3 60.66 0.87 12.26
N ALA A 4 60.35 -0.40 12.60
CA ALA A 4 61.02 -1.72 12.63
C ALA A 4 61.48 -2.27 14.02
N ARG A 5 61.04 -3.52 14.30
CA ARG A 5 61.45 -4.46 15.39
C ARG A 5 61.02 -4.04 16.81
N ARG A 6 60.90 -4.91 17.84
CA ARG A 6 61.13 -6.37 18.08
C ARG A 6 60.10 -6.82 19.15
N SER A 7 59.83 -8.07 19.54
CA SER A 7 60.25 -9.47 19.22
C SER A 7 59.00 -10.38 19.28
N THR A 8 58.92 -11.72 19.48
CA THR A 8 59.79 -12.93 19.67
C THR A 8 58.90 -14.13 19.21
N MET A 9 59.33 -15.29 18.68
CA MET A 9 60.15 -16.40 19.24
C MET A 9 59.52 -17.08 20.47
N ASP A 10 59.27 -18.40 20.53
CA ASP A 10 59.85 -19.58 19.82
C ASP A 10 58.75 -20.53 19.26
N THR A 11 58.78 -21.12 18.04
CA THR A 11 59.62 -22.19 17.38
C THR A 11 59.38 -23.65 17.79
N ALA A 12 58.84 -24.44 16.85
CA ALA A 12 58.89 -25.92 16.77
C ALA A 12 58.79 -26.34 15.28
N ALA A 13 58.99 -27.63 14.91
CA ALA A 13 58.96 -28.06 13.50
C ALA A 13 58.56 -29.53 13.27
N GLY A 14 58.11 -29.86 12.05
CA GLY A 14 57.78 -31.22 11.59
C GLY A 14 57.50 -31.30 10.07
N LYS A 15 57.80 -32.44 9.42
CA LYS A 15 57.69 -32.61 7.94
C LYS A 15 57.20 -34.01 7.52
N GLY A 16 56.48 -34.07 6.39
CA GLY A 16 56.18 -35.30 5.63
C GLY A 16 54.91 -36.05 6.08
N ARG A 17 54.30 -36.92 5.27
CA ARG A 17 54.62 -37.43 3.91
C ARG A 17 53.32 -37.91 3.23
N ARG A 18 53.21 -37.92 1.89
CA ARG A 18 52.12 -38.61 1.14
C ARG A 18 52.53 -40.03 0.74
N PRO A 19 51.57 -40.96 0.69
CA PRO A 19 51.41 -41.85 -0.47
C PRO A 19 49.93 -42.04 -0.89
N GLY A 20 49.69 -42.82 -1.95
CA GLY A 20 48.40 -43.45 -2.32
C GLY A 20 48.71 -44.79 -3.03
N PRO A 21 47.83 -45.36 -3.88
CA PRO A 21 46.38 -45.19 -4.03
C PRO A 21 45.59 -46.54 -4.03
N MET A 22 44.25 -46.46 -4.05
CA MET A 22 43.28 -47.49 -4.48
C MET A 22 43.33 -48.95 -3.93
N LYS A 23 42.22 -49.38 -3.31
CA LYS A 23 41.30 -50.40 -3.89
C LYS A 23 39.95 -50.44 -3.16
N VAL A 24 38.92 -50.93 -3.84
CA VAL A 24 37.52 -50.98 -3.38
C VAL A 24 37.22 -52.33 -2.69
N LYS A 25 36.33 -52.32 -1.68
CA LYS A 25 35.57 -53.49 -1.24
C LYS A 25 34.18 -53.04 -0.74
N VAL A 26 33.13 -53.79 -1.06
CA VAL A 26 31.73 -53.53 -0.67
C VAL A 26 31.23 -54.71 0.16
N VAL A 27 30.64 -54.43 1.33
CA VAL A 27 29.80 -55.32 2.16
C VAL A 27 28.82 -54.43 2.95
N ASP A 28 27.65 -54.96 3.29
CA ASP A 28 26.47 -54.24 3.78
C ASP A 28 26.42 -53.85 5.28
N GLU A 29 25.36 -53.08 5.57
CA GLU A 29 24.70 -52.70 6.83
C GLU A 29 25.16 -53.35 8.16
N ASN A 30 25.30 -52.52 9.21
CA ASN A 30 24.47 -52.59 10.44
C ASN A 30 24.74 -51.39 11.39
N ASP A 31 23.85 -51.19 12.38
CA ASP A 31 23.73 -50.01 13.26
C ASP A 31 25.00 -49.53 14.01
N VAL A 32 25.22 -48.20 13.99
CA VAL A 32 25.79 -47.44 15.13
C VAL A 32 25.14 -46.04 15.22
N VAL A 33 24.18 -45.86 16.12
CA VAL A 33 23.63 -44.52 16.44
C VAL A 33 24.52 -43.83 17.49
N VAL A 34 25.17 -42.73 17.11
CA VAL A 34 25.91 -41.88 18.06
C VAL A 34 24.93 -40.96 18.79
N VAL A 35 24.58 -41.33 20.02
CA VAL A 35 23.68 -40.54 20.88
C VAL A 35 24.43 -39.33 21.44
N GLY A 36 24.08 -38.13 20.96
CA GLY A 36 24.47 -36.87 21.61
C GLY A 36 23.69 -36.66 22.92
N ALA A 37 24.38 -36.26 23.99
CA ALA A 37 23.78 -36.01 25.30
C ALA A 37 22.67 -34.94 25.22
N LYS A 38 21.59 -35.13 25.98
CA LYS A 38 20.43 -34.23 26.02
C LYS A 38 20.41 -33.46 27.34
N ALA A 39 19.73 -32.31 27.34
CA ALA A 39 19.54 -31.48 28.55
C ALA A 39 18.69 -32.15 29.65
N SER A 40 18.20 -33.37 29.43
CA SER A 40 17.56 -34.26 30.42
C SER A 40 18.47 -34.57 31.61
N ASP A 41 19.78 -34.62 31.40
CA ASP A 41 20.72 -35.27 32.31
C ASP A 41 21.02 -34.42 33.57
N ALA A 42 20.41 -33.24 33.68
CA ALA A 42 20.54 -32.31 34.79
C ALA A 42 19.58 -32.55 35.97
N LEU A 43 18.54 -33.38 35.82
CA LEU A 43 17.54 -33.64 36.88
C LEU A 43 17.16 -35.14 36.96
N PRO A 44 17.18 -35.78 38.15
CA PRO A 44 16.95 -37.22 38.31
C PRO A 44 15.46 -37.59 38.33
N LEU A 45 14.62 -36.94 37.51
CA LEU A 45 13.18 -37.10 37.48
C LEU A 45 12.65 -37.37 36.05
N PRO A 46 11.61 -38.20 35.87
CA PRO A 46 11.02 -38.45 34.57
C PRO A 46 10.56 -37.15 33.88
N LEU A 47 10.91 -36.98 32.60
CA LEU A 47 10.65 -35.76 31.82
C LEU A 47 9.19 -35.25 31.90
N TYR A 48 8.20 -36.15 31.84
CA TYR A 48 6.79 -35.77 31.95
C TYR A 48 6.44 -35.17 33.32
N LEU A 49 7.06 -35.66 34.39
CA LEU A 49 6.85 -35.21 35.76
C LEU A 49 7.55 -33.86 35.99
N THR A 50 8.78 -33.72 35.50
CA THR A 50 9.54 -32.47 35.52
C THR A 50 8.81 -31.36 34.75
N ASN A 51 8.29 -31.67 33.56
CA ASN A 51 7.46 -30.75 32.78
C ASN A 51 6.16 -30.38 33.52
N ALA A 52 5.44 -31.36 34.08
CA ALA A 52 4.22 -31.08 34.86
C ALA A 52 4.49 -30.16 36.07
N VAL A 53 5.61 -30.36 36.78
CA VAL A 53 6.03 -29.52 37.90
C VAL A 53 6.33 -28.09 37.43
N PHE A 54 7.19 -27.90 36.42
CA PHE A 54 7.57 -26.55 35.97
C PHE A 54 6.42 -25.79 35.29
N PHE A 55 5.55 -26.49 34.56
CA PHE A 55 4.35 -25.87 33.97
C PHE A 55 3.36 -25.44 35.06
N THR A 56 3.08 -26.30 36.04
CA THR A 56 2.22 -25.96 37.19
C THR A 56 2.80 -24.81 38.01
N LEU A 57 4.11 -24.83 38.26
CA LEU A 57 4.84 -23.77 38.96
C LEU A 57 4.73 -22.43 38.21
N PHE A 58 5.01 -22.41 36.90
CA PHE A 58 4.92 -21.22 36.06
C PHE A 58 3.54 -20.56 36.15
N PHE A 59 2.46 -21.31 35.86
CA PHE A 59 1.11 -20.74 35.89
C PHE A 59 0.65 -20.32 37.29
N SER A 60 1.00 -21.08 38.34
CA SER A 60 0.67 -20.70 39.73
C SER A 60 1.37 -19.40 40.16
N VAL A 61 2.63 -19.25 39.76
CA VAL A 61 3.45 -18.07 40.08
C VAL A 61 3.01 -16.85 39.27
N VAL A 62 2.72 -17.00 37.97
CA VAL A 62 2.15 -15.93 37.14
C VAL A 62 0.82 -15.45 37.71
N TYR A 63 -0.08 -16.37 38.09
CA TYR A 63 -1.36 -16.04 38.72
C TYR A 63 -1.19 -15.27 40.04
N PHE A 64 -0.24 -15.68 40.89
CA PHE A 64 0.09 -14.97 42.13
C PHE A 64 0.61 -13.55 41.86
N LEU A 65 1.56 -13.39 40.94
CA LEU A 65 2.15 -12.08 40.60
C LEU A 65 1.12 -11.13 40.00
N LEU A 66 0.28 -11.61 39.06
CA LEU A 66 -0.82 -10.82 38.49
C LEU A 66 -1.84 -10.40 39.56
N THR A 67 -2.14 -11.29 40.51
CA THR A 67 -3.04 -10.96 41.63
C THR A 67 -2.45 -9.89 42.54
N ARG A 68 -1.16 -9.98 42.91
CA ARG A 68 -0.48 -8.98 43.74
C ARG A 68 -0.29 -7.63 43.02
N TRP A 69 0.02 -7.64 41.73
CA TRP A 69 0.10 -6.40 40.94
C TRP A 69 -1.29 -5.74 40.81
N ARG A 70 -2.36 -6.52 40.63
CA ARG A 70 -3.74 -6.02 40.66
C ARG A 70 -4.10 -5.39 42.01
N GLU A 71 -3.69 -5.97 43.13
CA GLU A 71 -3.86 -5.37 44.45
C GLU A 71 -3.10 -4.04 44.56
N LYS A 72 -1.80 -4.01 44.21
CA LYS A 72 -0.98 -2.79 44.25
C LYS A 72 -1.53 -1.66 43.39
N ILE A 73 -2.06 -1.96 42.20
CA ILE A 73 -2.73 -0.99 41.34
C ILE A 73 -3.98 -0.41 42.03
N ARG A 74 -4.77 -1.25 42.73
CA ARG A 74 -5.97 -0.81 43.47
C ARG A 74 -5.65 -0.05 44.77
N THR A 75 -4.46 -0.23 45.34
CA THR A 75 -3.99 0.48 46.55
C THR A 75 -2.97 1.59 46.24
N SER A 76 -2.82 1.98 44.96
CA SER A 76 -1.83 2.97 44.48
C SER A 76 -0.39 2.73 44.99
N THR A 77 -0.04 1.48 45.28
CA THR A 77 1.25 1.09 45.82
C THR A 77 2.26 0.91 44.68
N PRO A 78 3.46 1.53 44.71
CA PRO A 78 4.40 1.45 43.59
C PRO A 78 4.84 0.01 43.30
N LEU A 79 4.70 -0.42 42.03
CA LEU A 79 4.99 -1.80 41.60
C LEU A 79 6.43 -2.25 41.87
N HIS A 80 7.38 -1.31 41.92
CA HIS A 80 8.80 -1.57 42.22
C HIS A 80 9.09 -1.87 43.71
N VAL A 81 8.13 -1.65 44.61
CA VAL A 81 8.26 -2.01 46.04
C VAL A 81 7.85 -3.47 46.18
N VAL A 82 8.82 -4.39 46.15
CA VAL A 82 8.59 -5.84 46.10
C VAL A 82 8.79 -6.47 47.49
N ASN A 83 7.82 -7.26 47.97
CA ASN A 83 7.92 -7.98 49.25
C ASN A 83 8.55 -9.36 49.09
N LEU A 84 8.97 -10.01 50.19
CA LEU A 84 9.69 -11.29 50.16
C LEU A 84 8.96 -12.40 49.39
N SER A 85 7.63 -12.50 49.49
CA SER A 85 6.85 -13.50 48.75
C SER A 85 6.81 -13.23 47.24
N GLU A 86 6.83 -11.95 46.85
CA GLU A 86 6.92 -11.53 45.45
C GLU A 86 8.34 -11.70 44.89
N ILE A 87 9.40 -11.51 45.69
CA ILE A 87 10.78 -11.82 45.29
C ILE A 87 10.93 -13.32 45.01
N VAL A 88 10.44 -14.18 45.91
CA VAL A 88 10.45 -15.64 45.71
C VAL A 88 9.63 -16.02 44.47
N ALA A 89 8.47 -15.40 44.27
CA ALA A 89 7.67 -15.61 43.07
C ALA A 89 8.38 -15.15 41.78
N ILE A 90 9.06 -14.00 41.75
CA ILE A 90 9.83 -13.54 40.58
C ILE A 90 10.99 -14.51 40.27
N LEU A 91 11.69 -15.01 41.29
CA LEU A 91 12.75 -16.01 41.10
C LEU A 91 12.20 -17.34 40.57
N ALA A 92 11.07 -17.81 41.10
CA ALA A 92 10.40 -19.02 40.60
C ALA A 92 9.84 -18.85 39.18
N PHE A 93 9.37 -17.65 38.83
CA PHE A 93 8.96 -17.30 37.46
C PHE A 93 10.15 -17.37 36.51
N VAL A 94 11.26 -16.72 36.83
CA VAL A 94 12.47 -16.73 35.98
C VAL A 94 13.02 -18.15 35.82
N ALA A 95 13.08 -18.95 36.90
CA ALA A 95 13.55 -20.33 36.84
C ALA A 95 12.64 -21.23 35.97
N SER A 96 11.33 -21.15 36.16
CA SER A 96 10.37 -21.94 35.37
C SER A 96 10.27 -21.47 33.92
N PHE A 97 10.36 -20.16 33.66
CA PHE A 97 10.40 -19.60 32.31
C PHE A 97 11.66 -20.03 31.56
N ILE A 98 12.84 -20.00 32.18
CA ILE A 98 14.09 -20.49 31.57
C ILE A 98 14.01 -21.99 31.27
N TYR A 99 13.44 -22.80 32.18
CA TYR A 99 13.22 -24.23 31.93
C TYR A 99 12.30 -24.47 30.73
N LEU A 100 11.14 -23.80 30.69
CA LEU A 100 10.16 -23.94 29.61
C LEU A 100 10.72 -23.44 28.26
N LEU A 101 11.44 -22.32 28.26
CA LEU A 101 12.09 -21.77 27.06
C LEU A 101 13.20 -22.69 26.54
N GLY A 102 14.00 -23.28 27.43
CA GLY A 102 15.02 -24.26 27.07
C GLY A 102 14.44 -25.55 26.53
N PHE A 103 13.40 -26.09 27.18
CA PHE A 103 12.76 -27.34 26.77
C PHE A 103 12.00 -27.19 25.43
N PHE A 104 11.02 -26.28 25.36
CA PHE A 104 10.23 -26.07 24.14
C PHE A 104 11.06 -25.42 23.02
N GLY A 105 12.06 -24.59 23.33
CA GLY A 105 12.92 -23.96 22.33
C GLY A 105 13.80 -24.97 21.60
N ILE A 106 14.34 -25.99 22.29
CA ILE A 106 15.14 -27.04 21.66
C ILE A 106 14.27 -27.96 20.81
N ASP A 107 13.11 -28.41 21.30
CA ASP A 107 12.18 -29.24 20.51
C ASP A 107 11.65 -28.47 19.28
N PHE A 108 11.35 -27.17 19.41
CA PHE A 108 10.90 -26.32 18.29
C PHE A 108 12.00 -26.15 17.22
N VAL A 109 13.25 -25.91 17.64
CA VAL A 109 14.39 -25.80 16.73
C VAL A 109 14.74 -27.15 16.07
N GLN A 110 14.66 -28.27 16.80
CA GLN A 110 14.84 -29.60 16.20
C GLN A 110 13.71 -29.96 15.22
N SER A 111 12.45 -29.61 15.54
CA SER A 111 11.29 -29.77 14.64
C SER A 111 11.46 -29.01 13.31
N LEU A 112 12.08 -27.82 13.36
CA LEU A 112 12.39 -26.99 12.19
C LEU A 112 13.60 -27.47 11.37
N ILE A 113 14.52 -28.25 11.94
CA ILE A 113 15.79 -28.65 11.31
C ILE A 113 15.79 -30.13 10.86
N LEU A 114 15.01 -31.00 11.51
CA LEU A 114 15.09 -32.46 11.35
C LEU A 114 13.81 -33.12 10.77
N ARG A 115 13.08 -32.41 9.90
CA ARG A 115 12.09 -33.05 9.00
C ARG A 115 12.65 -33.19 7.59
N PRO A 116 12.99 -34.41 7.13
CA PRO A 116 13.07 -34.71 5.70
C PRO A 116 11.70 -34.51 5.07
N SER A 117 11.65 -33.87 3.91
CA SER A 117 10.41 -33.68 3.15
C SER A 117 10.06 -34.91 2.33
N ASN A 118 8.95 -35.58 2.66
CA ASN A 118 8.14 -36.41 1.79
C ASN A 118 6.71 -36.50 2.36
N ASP A 119 5.77 -37.04 1.58
CA ASP A 119 4.39 -37.38 1.96
C ASP A 119 3.42 -36.22 2.32
N VAL A 120 3.54 -35.07 1.63
CA VAL A 120 2.41 -34.11 1.44
C VAL A 120 2.36 -33.54 0.00
N TRP A 121 2.64 -34.37 -1.01
CA TRP A 121 2.51 -34.02 -2.43
C TRP A 121 1.79 -35.14 -3.19
N ALA A 122 0.46 -35.16 -3.06
CA ALA A 122 -0.42 -36.15 -3.72
C ALA A 122 -1.81 -35.56 -4.05
N ALA A 123 -1.86 -34.25 -4.36
CA ALA A 123 -3.10 -33.54 -4.66
C ALA A 123 -2.91 -32.18 -5.40
N ASP A 124 -1.87 -32.01 -6.24
CA ASP A 124 -1.67 -30.75 -7.02
C ASP A 124 -0.88 -30.91 -8.35
N ASP A 125 -0.76 -32.13 -8.90
CA ASP A 125 0.06 -32.41 -10.10
C ASP A 125 -0.38 -31.68 -11.39
N ASP A 126 -1.65 -31.23 -11.47
CA ASP A 126 -2.20 -30.53 -12.64
C ASP A 126 -1.68 -29.09 -12.83
N LEU A 127 -0.96 -28.51 -11.84
CA LEU A 127 -0.48 -27.12 -11.89
C LEU A 127 0.99 -26.96 -12.29
N GLU A 128 1.88 -27.87 -11.88
CA GLU A 128 3.32 -27.73 -12.13
C GLU A 128 3.71 -27.88 -13.61
N GLU A 129 2.99 -28.67 -14.40
CA GLU A 129 3.34 -28.86 -15.82
C GLU A 129 3.13 -27.57 -16.64
N HIS A 130 2.14 -26.75 -16.27
CA HIS A 130 1.85 -25.47 -16.91
C HIS A 130 2.94 -24.43 -16.63
N GLU A 131 3.41 -24.31 -15.38
CA GLU A 131 4.46 -23.37 -15.01
C GLU A 131 5.83 -23.75 -15.62
N ARG A 132 6.09 -25.07 -15.78
CA ARG A 132 7.28 -25.58 -16.48
C ARG A 132 7.25 -25.40 -18.00
N MET A 133 6.09 -25.18 -18.62
CA MET A 133 6.01 -24.70 -20.02
C MET A 133 6.35 -23.21 -20.10
N ILE A 134 5.69 -22.37 -19.29
CA ILE A 134 5.88 -20.92 -19.30
C ILE A 134 7.36 -20.54 -19.05
N LEU A 135 8.02 -21.19 -18.10
CA LEU A 135 9.44 -20.95 -17.78
C LEU A 135 10.44 -21.47 -18.83
N LYS A 136 10.00 -22.18 -19.88
CA LYS A 136 10.89 -22.66 -20.96
C LYS A 136 10.98 -21.74 -22.16
N ASP A 137 9.93 -21.00 -22.51
CA ASP A 137 9.95 -20.15 -23.71
C ASP A 137 10.70 -18.83 -23.51
N ASP A 138 10.64 -18.21 -22.31
CA ASP A 138 11.40 -16.99 -21.99
C ASP A 138 12.92 -17.25 -21.79
N ALA A 139 13.39 -18.50 -21.84
CA ALA A 139 14.74 -18.89 -21.44
C ALA A 139 15.82 -18.85 -22.56
N ARG A 140 15.63 -18.09 -23.64
CA ARG A 140 16.64 -17.96 -24.73
C ARG A 140 17.71 -16.91 -24.41
N LYS A 141 18.77 -17.34 -23.74
CA LYS A 141 19.96 -16.52 -23.45
C LYS A 141 20.71 -16.11 -24.73
N VAL A 142 20.87 -14.79 -24.93
CA VAL A 142 21.87 -14.19 -25.83
C VAL A 142 22.72 -13.20 -25.01
N PRO A 143 24.06 -13.31 -25.00
CA PRO A 143 24.90 -12.44 -24.17
C PRO A 143 25.21 -11.11 -24.86
N CYS A 144 24.84 -10.00 -24.24
CA CYS A 144 25.26 -8.66 -24.66
C CYS A 144 26.66 -8.35 -24.09
N GLY A 145 27.71 -8.61 -24.86
CA GLY A 145 29.09 -8.24 -24.56
C GLY A 145 29.55 -7.04 -25.40
N ALA A 146 30.30 -6.11 -24.81
CA ALA A 146 30.72 -4.89 -25.48
C ALA A 146 32.04 -5.05 -26.25
N GLY A 147 32.17 -4.34 -27.37
CA GLY A 147 33.44 -4.05 -28.05
C GLY A 147 33.95 -5.15 -28.97
N LEU A 148 34.08 -4.83 -30.26
CA LEU A 148 34.90 -5.58 -31.20
C LEU A 148 35.70 -4.59 -32.05
N ASP A 149 37.02 -4.69 -31.94
CA ASP A 149 37.96 -4.09 -32.88
C ASP A 149 38.77 -5.23 -33.54
N CYS A 150 39.10 -5.04 -34.81
CA CYS A 150 39.77 -5.93 -35.77
C CYS A 150 40.39 -7.29 -35.31
N SER A 151 40.01 -8.41 -35.96
CA SER A 151 40.88 -9.22 -36.88
C SER A 151 40.36 -10.64 -37.16
N ILE A 152 40.69 -11.20 -38.35
CA ILE A 152 40.29 -12.55 -38.83
C ILE A 152 41.53 -13.46 -38.95
N PRO A 153 41.41 -14.77 -38.62
CA PRO A 153 41.87 -15.81 -39.56
C PRO A 153 40.77 -16.84 -39.93
N GLN A 154 40.92 -17.45 -41.12
CA GLN A 154 39.99 -18.47 -41.67
C GLN A 154 40.38 -19.91 -41.27
N ILE A 155 39.45 -20.87 -41.44
CA ILE A 155 39.71 -22.24 -41.93
C ILE A 155 38.40 -22.88 -42.48
N ALA A 156 38.53 -23.97 -43.25
CA ALA A 156 37.57 -24.46 -44.25
C ALA A 156 36.40 -25.35 -43.72
N PRO A 157 35.30 -25.55 -44.51
CA PRO A 157 34.10 -26.27 -44.09
C PRO A 157 34.11 -27.78 -44.39
N ILE A 158 33.19 -28.54 -43.77
CA ILE A 158 32.95 -29.97 -44.01
C ILE A 158 31.46 -30.22 -44.33
N ALA A 159 31.20 -31.24 -45.16
CA ALA A 159 29.97 -31.42 -45.94
C ALA A 159 28.74 -31.96 -45.16
N SER A 160 27.56 -31.73 -45.74
CA SER A 160 26.26 -32.27 -45.33
C SER A 160 25.89 -33.58 -46.05
N PRO A 161 25.19 -34.53 -45.39
CA PRO A 161 24.53 -35.64 -46.05
C PRO A 161 23.16 -35.24 -46.66
N LYS A 162 22.80 -35.87 -47.78
CA LYS A 162 21.45 -35.83 -48.40
C LYS A 162 20.61 -36.98 -47.81
N ALA A 163 19.44 -36.73 -47.22
CA ALA A 163 18.12 -36.55 -47.86
C ALA A 163 17.45 -37.87 -48.31
N VAL A 164 16.25 -38.12 -47.78
CA VAL A 164 15.16 -38.93 -48.37
C VAL A 164 13.88 -38.11 -48.21
N ALA A 165 12.99 -38.14 -49.20
CA ALA A 165 11.79 -37.29 -49.23
C ALA A 165 10.53 -38.12 -49.44
N GLN A 166 9.42 -37.70 -48.81
CA GLN A 166 8.08 -38.13 -49.19
C GLN A 166 7.09 -36.99 -48.97
N LYS A 167 6.38 -36.60 -50.04
CA LYS A 167 5.28 -35.63 -49.99
C LYS A 167 4.03 -36.30 -49.39
N VAL A 168 3.13 -35.52 -48.80
CA VAL A 168 1.68 -35.47 -49.17
C VAL A 168 0.93 -34.42 -48.33
N PHE A 169 -0.12 -33.85 -48.94
CA PHE A 169 -1.10 -32.87 -48.43
C PHE A 169 -0.65 -31.43 -48.13
N ASP A 170 -0.97 -30.56 -49.08
CA ASP A 170 -1.18 -29.14 -48.87
C ASP A 170 -2.42 -28.88 -47.99
N LYS A 171 -2.25 -28.01 -46.98
CA LYS A 171 -3.34 -27.19 -46.42
C LYS A 171 -2.74 -26.03 -45.65
N GLU A 172 -2.69 -24.86 -46.27
CA GLU A 172 -2.48 -23.62 -45.51
C GLU A 172 -3.69 -23.40 -44.60
N VAL A 173 -3.51 -23.70 -43.30
CA VAL A 173 -4.42 -23.21 -42.28
C VAL A 173 -4.09 -21.73 -42.10
N VAL A 174 -4.77 -20.90 -42.88
CA VAL A 174 -4.83 -19.45 -42.65
C VAL A 174 -5.48 -19.27 -41.28
N ILE A 175 -4.66 -19.08 -40.25
CA ILE A 175 -5.15 -18.66 -38.93
C ILE A 175 -5.64 -17.22 -39.11
N SER A 176 -6.93 -17.08 -39.36
CA SER A 176 -7.62 -15.80 -39.42
C SER A 176 -7.66 -15.22 -38.01
N THR A 177 -6.60 -14.51 -37.62
CA THR A 177 -6.65 -13.63 -36.46
C THR A 177 -7.80 -12.64 -36.64
N PRO A 178 -8.61 -12.38 -35.61
CA PRO A 178 -9.70 -11.41 -35.70
C PRO A 178 -9.12 -9.98 -35.71
N THR A 179 -8.72 -9.53 -36.90
CA THR A 179 -8.30 -8.15 -37.17
C THR A 179 -9.52 -7.23 -37.18
N ASP A 180 -10.05 -6.92 -35.99
CA ASP A 180 -11.21 -6.04 -35.85
C ASP A 180 -11.03 -5.00 -34.72
N PHE A 181 -9.97 -4.20 -34.87
CA PHE A 181 -9.92 -2.83 -34.34
C PHE A 181 -9.36 -1.93 -35.44
N SER A 182 -10.09 -0.86 -35.76
CA SER A 182 -9.80 -0.01 -36.93
C SER A 182 -8.44 0.69 -36.81
N THR A 183 -7.44 0.15 -37.48
CA THR A 183 -6.25 0.90 -37.90
C THR A 183 -6.54 1.51 -39.26
N GLN A 184 -6.71 2.84 -39.29
CA GLN A 184 -6.40 3.62 -40.50
C GLN A 184 -5.01 3.18 -40.99
N PRO A 185 -4.78 2.96 -42.30
CA PRO A 185 -3.45 2.70 -42.80
C PRO A 185 -2.55 3.90 -42.46
N LEU A 186 -1.40 3.63 -41.84
CA LEU A 186 -0.39 4.65 -41.53
C LEU A 186 0.01 5.36 -42.83
N SER A 187 0.05 6.69 -42.82
CA SER A 187 0.54 7.45 -43.97
C SER A 187 2.06 7.29 -44.12
N GLU A 188 2.59 7.55 -45.31
CA GLU A 188 4.04 7.55 -45.54
C GLU A 188 4.76 8.57 -44.62
N GLU A 189 4.11 9.69 -44.30
CA GLU A 189 4.58 10.63 -43.28
C GLU A 189 4.67 10.00 -41.89
N ASP A 190 3.63 9.30 -41.44
CA ASP A 190 3.60 8.66 -40.12
C ASP A 190 4.73 7.64 -40.02
N GLU A 191 4.94 6.86 -41.08
CA GLU A 191 5.95 5.82 -41.17
C GLU A 191 7.38 6.39 -41.11
N ASP A 192 7.65 7.53 -41.76
CA ASP A 192 8.94 8.23 -41.63
C ASP A 192 9.13 8.90 -40.26
N VAL A 193 8.07 9.45 -39.65
CA VAL A 193 8.14 9.95 -38.26
C VAL A 193 8.37 8.79 -37.28
N ILE A 194 7.74 7.62 -37.48
CA ILE A 194 7.96 6.41 -36.68
C ILE A 194 9.44 5.98 -36.79
N LYS A 195 10.00 5.86 -38.01
CA LYS A 195 11.43 5.57 -38.21
C LYS A 195 12.32 6.57 -37.47
N ALA A 196 12.00 7.86 -37.56
CA ALA A 196 12.76 8.92 -36.90
C ALA A 196 12.65 8.90 -35.36
N VAL A 197 11.56 8.39 -34.78
CA VAL A 197 11.45 8.13 -33.34
C VAL A 197 12.22 6.86 -32.94
N VAL A 198 12.13 5.79 -33.73
CA VAL A 198 12.85 4.52 -33.51
C VAL A 198 14.37 4.72 -33.58
N SER A 199 14.87 5.59 -34.47
CA SER A 199 16.29 5.97 -34.56
C SER A 199 16.73 6.99 -33.49
N GLY A 200 15.83 7.49 -32.66
CA GLY A 200 16.10 8.55 -31.67
C GLY A 200 16.29 9.96 -32.27
N THR A 201 16.11 10.13 -33.59
CA THR A 201 16.24 11.42 -34.29
C THR A 201 15.13 12.41 -33.91
N ILE A 202 13.93 11.91 -33.57
CA ILE A 202 12.83 12.69 -32.99
C ILE A 202 12.57 12.19 -31.56
N PRO A 203 12.79 13.02 -30.53
CA PRO A 203 12.45 12.66 -29.16
C PRO A 203 10.94 12.46 -28.99
N SER A 204 10.54 11.30 -28.46
CA SER A 204 9.12 10.90 -28.32
C SER A 204 8.26 11.91 -27.55
N TYR A 205 8.81 12.62 -26.56
CA TYR A 205 8.09 13.67 -25.83
C TYR A 205 7.78 14.94 -26.64
N SER A 206 8.31 15.07 -27.86
CA SER A 206 8.10 16.23 -28.73
C SER A 206 7.03 16.02 -29.82
N LEU A 207 6.38 14.86 -29.84
CA LEU A 207 5.44 14.50 -30.91
C LEU A 207 4.20 15.40 -30.93
N GLU A 208 3.58 15.66 -29.78
CA GLU A 208 2.40 16.53 -29.67
C GLU A 208 2.68 17.95 -30.19
N SER A 209 3.83 18.53 -29.84
CA SER A 209 4.21 19.88 -30.26
C SER A 209 4.75 19.98 -31.69
N LYS A 210 5.19 18.85 -32.30
CA LYS A 210 5.63 18.79 -33.70
C LYS A 210 4.49 18.47 -34.67
N LEU A 211 3.55 17.62 -34.27
CA LEU A 211 2.48 17.13 -35.14
C LEU A 211 1.19 17.95 -35.06
N GLY A 212 0.98 18.68 -33.96
CA GLY A 212 -0.25 19.45 -33.71
C GLY A 212 -1.49 18.61 -33.40
N ASP A 213 -1.38 17.28 -33.47
CA ASP A 213 -2.44 16.31 -33.17
C ASP A 213 -1.96 15.36 -32.06
N CYS A 214 -2.62 15.42 -30.91
CA CYS A 214 -2.26 14.64 -29.73
C CYS A 214 -2.62 13.14 -29.86
N LYS A 215 -3.63 12.81 -30.67
CA LYS A 215 -4.02 11.43 -30.96
C LYS A 215 -3.04 10.79 -31.97
N ARG A 216 -2.67 11.50 -33.04
CA ARG A 216 -1.61 11.10 -33.98
C ARG A 216 -0.28 10.90 -33.26
N ALA A 217 0.08 11.81 -32.35
CA ALA A 217 1.26 11.67 -31.49
C ALA A 217 1.23 10.40 -30.63
N ALA A 218 0.10 10.09 -29.96
CA ALA A 218 -0.06 8.86 -29.19
C ALA A 218 -0.01 7.59 -30.05
N ALA A 219 -0.57 7.62 -31.27
CA ALA A 219 -0.54 6.52 -32.22
C ALA A 219 0.87 6.22 -32.75
N ILE A 220 1.59 7.24 -33.20
CA ILE A 220 2.99 7.15 -33.64
C ILE A 220 3.89 6.68 -32.50
N ARG A 221 3.68 7.19 -31.28
CA ARG A 221 4.43 6.76 -30.09
C ARG A 221 4.18 5.29 -29.76
N ARG A 222 2.92 4.84 -29.80
CA ARG A 222 2.56 3.43 -29.62
C ARG A 222 3.32 2.58 -30.63
N GLU A 223 3.24 2.91 -31.91
CA GLU A 223 3.83 2.10 -32.97
C GLU A 223 5.36 2.07 -32.93
N ALA A 224 6.01 3.21 -32.69
CA ALA A 224 7.46 3.24 -32.46
C ALA A 224 7.87 2.38 -31.25
N LEU A 225 7.10 2.39 -30.16
CA LEU A 225 7.37 1.55 -28.98
C LEU A 225 7.18 0.05 -29.28
N GLN A 226 6.17 -0.34 -30.07
CA GLN A 226 6.00 -1.73 -30.52
C GLN A 226 7.24 -2.21 -31.30
N ARG A 227 7.77 -1.37 -32.20
CA ARG A 227 8.97 -1.69 -33.01
C ARG A 227 10.26 -1.74 -32.20
N ILE A 228 10.46 -0.81 -31.25
CA ILE A 228 11.63 -0.78 -30.36
C ILE A 228 11.67 -2.02 -29.45
N THR A 229 10.51 -2.48 -28.97
CA THR A 229 10.42 -3.57 -27.98
C THR A 229 10.18 -4.96 -28.59
N GLY A 230 9.69 -5.03 -29.84
CA GLY A 230 9.19 -6.27 -30.44
C GLY A 230 7.89 -6.79 -29.80
N LYS A 231 7.20 -5.98 -28.98
CA LYS A 231 6.01 -6.39 -28.22
C LYS A 231 4.77 -5.64 -28.67
N SER A 232 3.68 -6.37 -28.88
CA SER A 232 2.36 -5.79 -29.19
C SER A 232 1.78 -5.05 -27.99
N MET A 233 1.10 -3.94 -28.24
CA MET A 233 0.23 -3.24 -27.29
C MET A 233 -1.24 -3.32 -27.72
N GLY A 234 -1.60 -4.36 -28.49
CA GLY A 234 -2.98 -4.75 -28.74
C GLY A 234 -3.73 -4.99 -27.42
N GLY A 235 -4.98 -4.56 -27.35
CA GLY A 235 -5.77 -4.55 -26.10
C GLY A 235 -5.63 -3.27 -25.27
N LEU A 236 -4.68 -2.36 -25.57
CA LEU A 236 -4.67 -1.00 -25.04
C LEU A 236 -5.37 -0.05 -26.05
N PRO A 237 -6.55 0.52 -25.72
CA PRO A 237 -7.28 1.39 -26.66
C PRO A 237 -6.59 2.72 -26.96
N LEU A 238 -6.74 3.19 -28.21
CA LEU A 238 -6.44 4.56 -28.66
C LEU A 238 -7.70 5.35 -29.05
N GLU A 239 -8.81 4.68 -29.35
CA GLU A 239 -10.02 5.33 -29.87
C GLU A 239 -10.97 5.74 -28.74
N GLY A 240 -11.72 6.82 -28.95
CA GLY A 240 -12.73 7.30 -27.99
C GLY A 240 -12.16 8.05 -26.77
N PHE A 241 -10.91 8.49 -26.80
CA PHE A 241 -10.29 9.30 -25.75
C PHE A 241 -9.88 10.69 -26.25
N ASP A 242 -10.11 11.71 -25.42
CA ASP A 242 -9.73 13.11 -25.67
C ASP A 242 -8.28 13.34 -25.19
N TYR A 243 -7.33 13.21 -26.13
CA TYR A 243 -5.91 13.42 -25.87
C TYR A 243 -5.51 14.89 -25.67
N GLU A 244 -6.35 15.85 -26.08
CA GLU A 244 -6.10 17.28 -25.82
C GLU A 244 -6.36 17.61 -24.34
N SER A 245 -7.40 16.99 -23.74
CA SER A 245 -7.80 17.21 -22.33
C SER A 245 -6.75 16.83 -21.27
N ILE A 246 -5.75 16.03 -21.64
CA ILE A 246 -4.65 15.59 -20.77
C ILE A 246 -3.33 16.37 -20.98
N LEU A 247 -3.17 17.07 -22.11
CA LEU A 247 -1.90 17.66 -22.53
C LEU A 247 -1.40 18.70 -21.52
N GLY A 248 -0.21 18.45 -20.95
CA GLY A 248 0.42 19.33 -19.97
C GLY A 248 -0.35 19.46 -18.65
N GLN A 249 -1.30 18.56 -18.36
CA GLN A 249 -2.22 18.67 -17.22
C GLN A 249 -2.45 17.35 -16.47
N CYS A 250 -2.43 16.20 -17.15
CA CYS A 250 -2.77 14.91 -16.52
C CYS A 250 -1.82 13.75 -16.86
N CYS A 251 -1.21 13.72 -18.05
CA CYS A 251 -0.31 12.64 -18.45
C CYS A 251 0.60 13.06 -19.61
N GLU A 252 1.90 12.83 -19.47
CA GLU A 252 2.91 13.00 -20.51
C GLU A 252 3.12 11.71 -21.33
N MET A 253 3.50 11.86 -22.60
CA MET A 253 3.84 10.74 -23.51
C MET A 253 2.78 9.61 -23.61
N PRO A 254 1.47 9.91 -23.78
CA PRO A 254 0.43 8.89 -23.87
C PRO A 254 0.63 7.90 -25.04
N VAL A 255 0.24 6.65 -24.83
CA VAL A 255 0.23 5.55 -25.84
C VAL A 255 -1.12 4.82 -25.95
N GLY A 256 -2.12 5.32 -25.22
CA GLY A 256 -3.40 4.65 -24.96
C GLY A 256 -3.94 5.05 -23.59
N TYR A 257 -5.01 4.40 -23.15
CA TYR A 257 -5.60 4.59 -21.83
C TYR A 257 -6.14 3.27 -21.27
N ILE A 258 -6.25 3.14 -19.94
CA ILE A 258 -6.75 1.94 -19.27
C ILE A 258 -8.24 2.10 -18.98
N GLN A 259 -9.04 1.09 -19.33
CA GLN A 259 -10.46 1.00 -18.95
C GLN A 259 -10.59 0.30 -17.60
N ILE A 260 -11.29 0.93 -16.65
CA ILE A 260 -11.56 0.36 -15.31
C ILE A 260 -13.10 0.33 -15.13
N PRO A 261 -13.71 -0.82 -14.78
CA PRO A 261 -15.16 -0.92 -14.60
C PRO A 261 -15.67 0.01 -13.49
N VAL A 262 -16.72 0.77 -13.78
CA VAL A 262 -17.40 1.64 -12.78
C VAL A 262 -18.73 1.01 -12.39
N GLY A 263 -18.85 0.62 -11.12
CA GLY A 263 -20.10 0.19 -10.50
C GLY A 263 -20.72 1.31 -9.64
N ILE A 264 -22.01 1.17 -9.29
CA ILE A 264 -22.71 2.07 -8.38
C ILE A 264 -23.08 1.33 -7.09
N ALA A 265 -22.83 1.96 -5.94
CA ALA A 265 -23.35 1.53 -4.63
C ALA A 265 -24.31 2.59 -4.07
N GLY A 266 -25.51 2.20 -3.66
CA GLY A 266 -26.49 3.12 -3.06
C GLY A 266 -27.96 2.69 -3.19
N PRO A 267 -28.91 3.56 -2.79
CA PRO A 267 -28.66 4.90 -2.24
C PRO A 267 -27.99 4.85 -0.85
N LEU A 268 -26.89 5.59 -0.71
CA LEU A 268 -26.31 5.94 0.58
C LEU A 268 -27.13 7.12 1.14
N MET A 269 -27.93 6.87 2.16
CA MET A 269 -28.63 7.93 2.90
C MET A 269 -27.67 8.56 3.92
N LEU A 270 -27.29 9.81 3.68
CA LEU A 270 -26.28 10.57 4.44
C LEU A 270 -26.76 12.02 4.59
N ASP A 271 -26.76 12.54 5.83
CA ASP A 271 -27.13 13.93 6.13
C ASP A 271 -28.50 14.36 5.54
N GLY A 272 -29.46 13.42 5.54
CA GLY A 272 -30.80 13.61 4.98
C GLY A 272 -30.88 13.62 3.45
N ARG A 273 -29.84 13.17 2.75
CA ARG A 273 -29.76 13.10 1.27
C ARG A 273 -29.35 11.70 0.81
N GLU A 274 -29.81 11.30 -0.37
CA GLU A 274 -29.41 10.04 -1.00
C GLU A 274 -28.32 10.25 -2.05
N PHE A 275 -27.27 9.43 -2.00
CA PHE A 275 -26.16 9.44 -2.97
C PHE A 275 -26.02 8.08 -3.67
N SER A 276 -25.88 8.12 -4.99
CA SER A 276 -25.48 6.99 -5.83
C SER A 276 -23.97 7.04 -6.01
N VAL A 277 -23.22 6.24 -5.25
CA VAL A 277 -21.77 6.34 -5.16
C VAL A 277 -21.09 5.60 -6.33
N PRO A 278 -20.35 6.28 -7.21
CA PRO A 278 -19.58 5.65 -8.27
C PRO A 278 -18.27 5.06 -7.73
N MET A 279 -17.99 3.82 -8.10
CA MET A 279 -16.83 3.05 -7.62
C MET A 279 -16.14 2.38 -8.81
N ALA A 280 -14.94 2.83 -9.17
CA ALA A 280 -14.13 2.27 -10.25
C ALA A 280 -13.19 1.21 -9.68
N THR A 281 -13.39 -0.06 -10.04
CA THR A 281 -12.61 -1.17 -9.46
C THR A 281 -12.60 -2.42 -10.35
N THR A 282 -11.52 -3.19 -10.26
CA THR A 282 -11.42 -4.58 -10.75
C THR A 282 -11.64 -5.60 -9.64
N GLU A 283 -11.76 -5.18 -8.37
CA GLU A 283 -12.04 -6.06 -7.25
C GLU A 283 -13.52 -6.50 -7.24
N GLY A 284 -13.76 -7.77 -7.54
CA GLY A 284 -15.06 -8.41 -7.32
C GLY A 284 -15.50 -8.34 -5.85
N CYS A 285 -16.79 -8.54 -5.58
CA CYS A 285 -17.46 -8.23 -4.31
C CYS A 285 -17.50 -6.76 -3.88
N LEU A 286 -16.49 -5.91 -4.14
CA LEU A 286 -16.34 -4.61 -3.47
C LEU A 286 -17.58 -3.70 -3.56
N VAL A 287 -18.08 -3.44 -4.76
CA VAL A 287 -19.27 -2.59 -4.99
C VAL A 287 -20.53 -3.21 -4.37
N ALA A 288 -20.70 -4.53 -4.51
CA ALA A 288 -21.85 -5.25 -3.96
C ALA A 288 -21.85 -5.29 -2.43
N SER A 289 -20.68 -5.38 -1.80
CA SER A 289 -20.49 -5.29 -0.35
C SER A 289 -20.80 -3.88 0.15
N THR A 290 -20.25 -2.85 -0.49
CA THR A 290 -20.53 -1.44 -0.15
C THR A 290 -22.02 -1.14 -0.27
N ASN A 291 -22.68 -1.63 -1.33
CA ASN A 291 -24.12 -1.49 -1.55
C ASN A 291 -24.96 -2.18 -0.45
N ARG A 292 -24.52 -3.33 0.06
CA ARG A 292 -25.13 -4.00 1.23
C ARG A 292 -25.02 -3.15 2.50
N GLY A 293 -23.90 -2.45 2.67
CA GLY A 293 -23.70 -1.46 3.72
C GLY A 293 -24.66 -0.28 3.61
N CYS A 294 -24.74 0.36 2.44
CA CYS A 294 -25.67 1.47 2.17
C CYS A 294 -27.13 1.06 2.49
N LYS A 295 -27.53 -0.15 2.09
CA LYS A 295 -28.84 -0.71 2.43
C LYS A 295 -29.07 -0.89 3.93
N ALA A 296 -28.07 -1.31 4.70
CA ALA A 296 -28.19 -1.46 6.15
C ALA A 296 -28.32 -0.11 6.88
N ILE A 297 -27.58 0.90 6.41
CA ILE A 297 -27.64 2.29 6.89
C ILE A 297 -29.02 2.89 6.57
N ASN A 298 -29.47 2.85 5.32
CA ASN A 298 -30.73 3.43 4.87
C ASN A 298 -31.95 2.83 5.62
N LEU A 299 -32.04 1.48 5.71
CA LEU A 299 -33.09 0.80 6.47
C LEU A 299 -33.10 1.11 7.98
N SER A 300 -32.00 1.63 8.53
CA SER A 300 -31.92 2.00 9.94
C SER A 300 -32.25 3.47 10.20
N GLY A 301 -32.16 4.34 9.18
CA GLY A 301 -32.51 5.77 9.25
C GLY A 301 -31.55 6.70 8.52
N GLY A 302 -30.46 6.17 7.95
CA GLY A 302 -29.37 6.96 7.37
C GLY A 302 -28.15 7.07 8.27
N ALA A 303 -27.13 7.73 7.75
CA ALA A 303 -25.92 8.14 8.47
C ALA A 303 -25.87 9.66 8.63
N SER A 304 -25.13 10.14 9.63
CA SER A 304 -24.80 11.55 9.83
C SER A 304 -23.30 11.76 9.75
N SER A 305 -22.85 12.92 9.26
CA SER A 305 -21.43 13.28 9.19
C SER A 305 -21.12 14.65 9.77
N VAL A 306 -19.90 14.80 10.27
CA VAL A 306 -19.35 16.07 10.78
C VAL A 306 -17.95 16.27 10.22
N LEU A 307 -17.76 17.37 9.49
CA LEU A 307 -16.45 17.83 9.06
C LEU A 307 -15.80 18.66 10.19
N LEU A 308 -14.68 18.19 10.71
CA LEU A 308 -13.94 18.79 11.82
C LEU A 308 -12.86 19.79 11.37
N ARG A 309 -12.22 19.55 10.21
CA ARG A 309 -11.14 20.40 9.65
C ARG A 309 -11.17 20.37 8.12
N ASP A 310 -10.79 21.49 7.49
CA ASP A 310 -10.61 21.62 6.03
C ASP A 310 -9.38 22.51 5.76
N GLY A 311 -8.22 21.88 5.52
CA GLY A 311 -6.93 22.55 5.37
C GLY A 311 -5.87 21.64 4.73
N MET A 312 -5.44 21.96 3.51
CA MET A 312 -4.34 21.26 2.82
C MET A 312 -2.99 21.78 3.29
N THR A 313 -1.96 20.93 3.27
CA THR A 313 -0.66 21.19 3.88
C THR A 313 0.50 21.19 2.90
N ARG A 314 1.51 22.01 3.18
CA ARG A 314 2.86 21.94 2.59
C ARG A 314 3.88 22.22 3.68
N ALA A 315 5.01 21.51 3.66
CA ALA A 315 6.03 21.65 4.68
C ALA A 315 7.44 21.71 4.06
N PRO A 316 7.98 22.89 3.74
CA PRO A 316 9.37 23.07 3.36
C PRO A 316 10.32 22.66 4.49
N CYS A 317 11.52 22.26 4.10
CA CYS A 317 12.68 22.14 5.00
C CYS A 317 13.66 23.27 4.67
N VAL A 318 14.09 23.99 5.70
CA VAL A 318 15.12 25.02 5.62
C VAL A 318 16.20 24.78 6.67
N ARG A 319 17.38 25.35 6.48
CA ARG A 319 18.56 25.12 7.32
C ARG A 319 19.25 26.44 7.65
N PHE A 320 19.86 26.48 8.83
CA PHE A 320 20.71 27.57 9.28
C PHE A 320 22.09 27.08 9.74
N ASN A 321 22.96 28.02 10.11
CA ASN A 321 24.27 27.71 10.69
C ASN A 321 24.17 27.12 12.11
N SER A 322 23.12 27.42 12.89
CA SER A 322 22.93 26.91 14.24
C SER A 322 21.47 26.56 14.57
N ALA A 323 21.27 25.72 15.59
CA ALA A 323 19.95 25.40 16.13
C ALA A 323 19.25 26.64 16.74
N LYS A 324 20.02 27.57 17.35
CA LYS A 324 19.48 28.84 17.87
C LYS A 324 18.82 29.65 16.76
N ARG A 325 19.50 29.79 15.61
CA ARG A 325 19.00 30.55 14.46
C ARG A 325 17.78 29.90 13.81
N ALA A 326 17.73 28.57 13.74
CA ALA A 326 16.53 27.83 13.35
C ALA A 326 15.36 28.03 14.33
N ALA A 327 15.64 28.19 15.63
CA ALA A 327 14.63 28.51 16.64
C ALA A 327 14.15 29.97 16.55
N GLU A 328 15.01 30.93 16.20
CA GLU A 328 14.61 32.32 15.92
C GLU A 328 13.55 32.39 14.80
N LEU A 329 13.73 31.65 13.69
CA LEU A 329 12.69 31.56 12.66
C LEU A 329 11.43 30.81 13.13
N LYS A 330 11.56 29.73 13.93
CA LYS A 330 10.39 29.06 14.52
C LYS A 330 9.54 30.03 15.35
N PHE A 331 10.17 30.79 16.24
CA PHE A 331 9.45 31.73 17.09
C PHE A 331 8.84 32.88 16.27
N PHE A 332 9.54 33.40 15.25
CA PHE A 332 8.98 34.39 14.33
C PHE A 332 7.71 33.89 13.61
N LEU A 333 7.70 32.64 13.15
CA LEU A 333 6.58 32.04 12.41
C LEU A 333 5.38 31.60 13.27
N GLU A 334 5.59 31.37 14.57
CA GLU A 334 4.56 30.94 15.51
C GLU A 334 4.10 32.07 16.46
N ASP A 335 4.71 33.25 16.39
CA ASP A 335 4.25 34.47 17.07
C ASP A 335 2.98 35.02 16.39
N PRO A 336 1.84 35.11 17.10
CA PRO A 336 0.59 35.66 16.56
C PRO A 336 0.74 37.07 15.97
N ASN A 337 1.68 37.89 16.45
CA ASN A 337 1.88 39.26 15.96
C ASN A 337 2.38 39.29 14.50
N ASN A 338 3.05 38.24 14.03
CA ASN A 338 3.56 38.14 12.66
C ASN A 338 2.56 37.48 11.70
N TYR A 339 1.49 36.87 12.21
CA TYR A 339 0.57 36.04 11.44
C TYR A 339 -0.08 36.79 10.27
N ASP A 340 -0.60 38.00 10.49
CA ASP A 340 -1.32 38.75 9.45
C ASP A 340 -0.40 39.17 8.29
N THR A 341 0.88 39.44 8.56
CA THR A 341 1.90 39.70 7.55
C THR A 341 2.18 38.44 6.71
N LEU A 342 2.43 37.31 7.39
CA LEU A 342 2.69 36.02 6.74
C LEU A 342 1.48 35.53 5.92
N ALA A 343 0.27 35.69 6.46
CA ALA A 343 -0.98 35.40 5.77
C ALA A 343 -1.17 36.32 4.57
N THR A 344 -0.90 37.63 4.70
CA THR A 344 -0.97 38.58 3.57
C THR A 344 -0.03 38.19 2.43
N VAL A 345 1.20 37.76 2.74
CA VAL A 345 2.18 37.30 1.74
C VAL A 345 1.71 35.99 1.07
N PHE A 346 1.28 35.01 1.86
CA PHE A 346 0.79 33.72 1.38
C PHE A 346 -0.45 33.88 0.46
N ASN A 347 -1.43 34.66 0.92
CA ASN A 347 -2.75 34.79 0.30
C ASN A 347 -2.70 35.54 -1.05
N ARG A 348 -1.64 36.31 -1.34
CA ARG A 348 -1.39 36.91 -2.67
C ARG A 348 -1.27 35.87 -3.79
N SER A 349 -0.92 34.62 -3.47
CA SER A 349 -0.77 33.54 -4.44
C SER A 349 -2.09 33.05 -5.05
N SER A 350 -3.24 33.29 -4.41
CA SER A 350 -4.53 32.74 -4.85
C SER A 350 -5.74 33.44 -4.23
N ARG A 351 -6.80 33.63 -5.02
CA ARG A 351 -8.10 34.10 -4.50
C ARG A 351 -8.77 33.13 -3.53
N PHE A 352 -8.44 31.83 -3.60
CA PHE A 352 -9.01 30.77 -2.75
C PHE A 352 -8.05 30.30 -1.64
N GLY A 353 -6.73 30.49 -1.83
CA GLY A 353 -5.72 30.05 -0.87
C GLY A 353 -5.72 30.95 0.35
N ARG A 354 -6.13 30.43 1.51
CA ARG A 354 -6.10 31.17 2.78
C ARG A 354 -5.29 30.43 3.82
N LEU A 355 -4.15 31.00 4.21
CA LEU A 355 -3.37 30.51 5.34
C LEU A 355 -4.27 30.37 6.58
N GLN A 356 -4.07 29.30 7.34
CA GLN A 356 -4.78 29.00 8.59
C GLN A 356 -3.79 28.89 9.76
N THR A 357 -2.70 28.15 9.56
CA THR A 357 -1.65 27.95 10.58
C THR A 357 -0.29 27.70 9.93
N ILE A 358 0.78 27.93 10.71
CA ILE A 358 2.12 27.41 10.45
C ILE A 358 2.53 26.65 11.73
N LYS A 359 2.92 25.38 11.62
CA LYS A 359 3.40 24.57 12.76
C LYS A 359 4.80 24.05 12.48
N CYS A 360 5.77 24.43 13.30
CA CYS A 360 7.18 24.22 13.04
C CYS A 360 7.81 23.13 13.92
N ALA A 361 8.56 22.21 13.30
CA ALA A 361 9.40 21.23 13.98
C ALA A 361 10.89 21.47 13.69
N ILE A 362 11.77 21.28 14.67
CA ILE A 362 13.22 21.48 14.54
C ILE A 362 13.94 20.13 14.65
N ALA A 363 14.91 19.89 13.77
CA ALA A 363 15.86 18.80 13.87
C ALA A 363 17.30 19.35 13.77
N GLY A 364 17.90 19.61 14.94
CA GLY A 364 19.21 20.27 15.04
C GLY A 364 19.17 21.69 14.47
N LYS A 365 19.88 21.91 13.36
CA LYS A 365 19.93 23.21 12.64
C LYS A 365 18.99 23.30 11.42
N ASN A 366 18.09 22.34 11.25
CA ASN A 366 17.07 22.32 10.20
C ASN A 366 15.68 22.56 10.79
N LEU A 367 14.82 23.25 10.06
CA LEU A 367 13.46 23.64 10.44
C LEU A 367 12.46 23.14 9.38
N TYR A 368 11.39 22.48 9.83
CA TYR A 368 10.32 21.94 9.01
C TYR A 368 9.04 22.70 9.32
N MET A 369 8.52 23.46 8.35
CA MET A 369 7.49 24.49 8.58
C MET A 369 6.17 24.03 7.96
N ARG A 370 5.30 23.33 8.70
CA ARG A 370 4.01 22.82 8.18
C ARG A 370 3.00 23.96 8.06
N PHE A 371 2.90 24.55 6.88
CA PHE A 371 1.83 25.47 6.51
C PHE A 371 0.54 24.67 6.30
N THR A 372 -0.58 25.18 6.81
CA THR A 372 -1.94 24.67 6.57
C THR A 372 -2.79 25.79 5.98
N CYS A 373 -3.53 25.53 4.91
CA CYS A 373 -4.41 26.51 4.29
C CYS A 373 -5.69 25.89 3.70
N SER A 374 -6.77 26.66 3.64
CA SER A 374 -7.93 26.29 2.82
C SER A 374 -7.66 26.59 1.34
N THR A 375 -8.27 25.81 0.45
CA THR A 375 -7.95 25.77 -0.99
C THR A 375 -9.18 25.92 -1.90
N GLY A 376 -10.34 26.23 -1.33
CA GLY A 376 -11.63 26.16 -2.02
C GLY A 376 -11.97 24.72 -2.42
N ASP A 377 -12.56 24.54 -3.61
CA ASP A 377 -12.96 23.22 -4.11
C ASP A 377 -11.82 22.43 -4.78
N ALA A 378 -10.62 23.00 -4.88
CA ALA A 378 -9.44 22.26 -5.34
C ALA A 378 -8.81 21.49 -4.16
N MET A 379 -8.32 20.27 -4.42
CA MET A 379 -7.44 19.55 -3.48
C MET A 379 -6.19 20.40 -3.17
N GLY A 380 -5.73 21.17 -4.16
CA GLY A 380 -5.07 22.45 -3.92
C GLY A 380 -3.57 22.42 -3.69
N MET A 381 -2.91 21.27 -3.81
CA MET A 381 -1.46 21.10 -3.57
C MET A 381 -0.55 22.08 -4.34
N ASN A 382 -0.90 22.44 -5.58
CA ASN A 382 -0.17 23.45 -6.37
C ASN A 382 -0.43 24.89 -5.90
N MET A 383 -1.59 25.14 -5.27
CA MET A 383 -1.95 26.42 -4.66
C MET A 383 -1.17 26.62 -3.36
N VAL A 384 -1.10 25.59 -2.51
CA VAL A 384 -0.34 25.63 -1.24
C VAL A 384 1.15 25.86 -1.53
N SER A 385 1.74 25.13 -2.47
CA SER A 385 3.17 25.30 -2.82
C SER A 385 3.51 26.74 -3.27
N LYS A 386 2.63 27.40 -4.03
CA LYS A 386 2.82 28.81 -4.45
C LYS A 386 2.71 29.77 -3.26
N GLY A 387 1.72 29.59 -2.38
CA GLY A 387 1.59 30.39 -1.16
C GLY A 387 2.79 30.25 -0.24
N VAL A 388 3.34 29.05 -0.09
CA VAL A 388 4.57 28.82 0.69
C VAL A 388 5.78 29.47 0.02
N GLN A 389 5.94 29.38 -1.31
CA GLN A 389 7.08 29.99 -1.99
C GLN A 389 7.12 31.50 -1.76
N ASN A 390 5.98 32.20 -1.91
CA ASN A 390 5.88 33.63 -1.57
C ASN A 390 6.38 33.95 -0.15
N VAL A 391 6.07 33.10 0.83
CA VAL A 391 6.51 33.30 2.22
C VAL A 391 8.01 33.02 2.39
N LEU A 392 8.55 31.99 1.73
CA LEU A 392 10.00 31.73 1.72
C LEU A 392 10.77 32.91 1.11
N ASP A 393 10.30 33.45 -0.02
CA ASP A 393 10.91 34.59 -0.70
C ASP A 393 10.83 35.88 0.14
N PHE A 394 9.74 36.06 0.91
CA PHE A 394 9.61 37.15 1.87
C PHE A 394 10.56 36.99 3.08
N LEU A 395 10.71 35.77 3.62
CA LEU A 395 11.57 35.50 4.77
C LEU A 395 13.06 35.75 4.48
N GLN A 396 13.50 35.62 3.22
CA GLN A 396 14.89 35.90 2.83
C GLN A 396 15.36 37.35 3.10
N ASN A 397 14.45 38.29 3.37
CA ASN A 397 14.83 39.65 3.76
C ASN A 397 15.44 39.72 5.18
N ASP A 398 14.80 39.06 6.16
CA ASP A 398 15.23 39.06 7.58
C ASP A 398 16.05 37.80 7.95
N PHE A 399 15.95 36.76 7.13
CA PHE A 399 16.62 35.46 7.26
C PHE A 399 17.44 35.13 6.01
N ALA A 400 18.23 36.08 5.51
CA ALA A 400 19.14 35.90 4.37
C ALA A 400 20.20 34.79 4.56
N ASP A 401 20.33 34.23 5.76
CA ASP A 401 21.15 33.06 6.10
C ASP A 401 20.37 31.71 6.06
N MET A 402 19.15 31.71 5.50
CA MET A 402 18.26 30.56 5.35
C MET A 402 18.55 29.76 4.07
N ASP A 403 19.18 28.59 4.24
CA ASP A 403 19.41 27.58 3.19
C ASP A 403 18.11 26.78 2.94
N VAL A 404 17.44 27.01 1.80
CA VAL A 404 16.15 26.37 1.46
C VAL A 404 16.39 25.01 0.82
N ILE A 405 16.38 23.97 1.65
CA ILE A 405 16.64 22.57 1.23
C ILE A 405 15.58 22.04 0.27
N GLY A 406 14.34 22.51 0.40
CA GLY A 406 13.29 22.28 -0.59
C GLY A 406 11.89 22.54 -0.07
N ILE A 407 10.97 22.83 -1.01
CA ILE A 407 9.57 23.18 -0.75
C ILE A 407 8.76 22.07 -0.04
N SER A 408 9.25 20.83 -0.05
CA SER A 408 8.58 19.66 0.54
C SER A 408 9.57 18.75 1.28
N GLY A 409 9.92 19.12 2.51
CA GLY A 409 10.72 18.34 3.45
C GLY A 409 9.98 17.16 4.10
N ASN A 410 9.04 16.51 3.39
CA ASN A 410 8.22 15.37 3.80
C ASN A 410 7.36 15.52 5.09
N TYR A 411 7.43 16.63 5.84
CA TYR A 411 6.63 16.88 7.04
C TYR A 411 5.17 17.35 6.75
N CYS A 412 4.74 17.30 5.49
CA CYS A 412 3.40 17.71 5.05
C CYS A 412 2.28 16.74 5.46
N SER A 413 2.48 15.43 5.64
CA SER A 413 3.21 14.55 4.70
C SER A 413 2.33 14.32 3.45
N ASP A 414 2.88 13.80 2.36
CA ASP A 414 2.13 13.57 1.12
C ASP A 414 2.55 12.29 0.42
N LYS A 415 1.60 11.38 0.18
CA LYS A 415 1.78 10.04 -0.41
C LYS A 415 2.67 9.12 0.45
N LYS A 416 2.74 9.37 1.77
CA LYS A 416 3.53 8.59 2.74
C LYS A 416 2.78 8.46 4.09
N PRO A 417 2.68 7.25 4.68
CA PRO A 417 1.99 7.08 5.96
C PRO A 417 2.72 7.85 7.07
N ALA A 418 2.00 8.71 7.79
CA ALA A 418 2.62 9.68 8.70
C ALA A 418 1.74 10.05 9.90
N ALA A 419 2.29 9.91 11.11
CA ALA A 419 1.59 10.22 12.37
C ALA A 419 1.14 11.68 12.47
N VAL A 420 1.86 12.61 11.84
CA VAL A 420 1.47 14.03 11.80
C VAL A 420 0.18 14.25 10.99
N ASN A 421 -0.11 13.43 9.97
CA ASN A 421 -1.39 13.49 9.24
C ASN A 421 -2.52 12.80 10.04
N TRP A 422 -2.21 11.77 10.82
CA TRP A 422 -3.15 11.14 11.75
C TRP A 422 -3.59 12.09 12.89
N ILE A 423 -2.65 12.83 13.47
CA ILE A 423 -2.87 13.66 14.69
C ILE A 423 -3.35 15.08 14.33
N GLU A 424 -2.69 15.75 13.39
CA GLU A 424 -3.02 17.14 13.02
C GLU A 424 -4.13 17.20 11.94
N GLY A 425 -4.32 16.10 11.19
CA GLY A 425 -5.15 16.07 9.99
C GLY A 425 -4.45 16.63 8.76
N ARG A 426 -5.05 16.40 7.59
CA ARG A 426 -4.61 16.93 6.28
C ARG A 426 -5.75 16.91 5.26
N GLY A 427 -5.96 18.00 4.52
CA GLY A 427 -7.15 18.08 3.68
C GLY A 427 -8.39 18.14 4.57
N LYS A 428 -9.27 17.14 4.50
CA LYS A 428 -10.57 17.13 5.19
C LYS A 428 -10.62 16.06 6.27
N SER A 429 -10.90 16.48 7.50
CA SER A 429 -11.07 15.61 8.67
C SER A 429 -12.57 15.39 8.89
N VAL A 430 -13.05 14.15 8.73
CA VAL A 430 -14.48 13.80 8.80
C VAL A 430 -14.73 12.69 9.82
N VAL A 431 -15.79 12.84 10.60
CA VAL A 431 -16.44 11.74 11.33
C VAL A 431 -17.75 11.41 10.61
N CYS A 432 -18.07 10.13 10.44
CA CYS A 432 -19.36 9.68 9.94
C CYS A 432 -19.88 8.54 10.82
N GLU A 433 -21.16 8.59 11.21
CA GLU A 433 -21.77 7.61 12.12
C GLU A 433 -23.17 7.18 11.68
N ALA A 434 -23.59 6.00 12.14
CA ALA A 434 -24.95 5.49 11.98
C ALA A 434 -25.35 4.60 13.17
N VAL A 435 -26.65 4.57 13.46
CA VAL A 435 -27.25 3.52 14.29
C VAL A 435 -27.86 2.47 13.37
N ILE A 436 -27.43 1.22 13.51
CA ILE A 436 -27.92 0.08 12.74
C ILE A 436 -28.81 -0.78 13.63
N LYS A 437 -30.09 -0.87 13.26
CA LYS A 437 -31.10 -1.60 14.05
C LYS A 437 -30.74 -3.08 14.11
N GLY A 438 -30.80 -3.73 15.27
CA GLY A 438 -30.40 -5.14 15.42
C GLY A 438 -31.13 -6.11 14.51
N ASP A 439 -32.36 -5.76 14.12
CA ASP A 439 -33.14 -6.52 13.16
C ASP A 439 -32.59 -6.40 11.73
N VAL A 440 -31.99 -5.27 11.37
CA VAL A 440 -31.22 -5.06 10.13
C VAL A 440 -29.87 -5.77 10.21
N VAL A 441 -29.20 -5.76 11.38
CA VAL A 441 -27.96 -6.54 11.60
C VAL A 441 -28.21 -8.03 11.33
N ARG A 442 -29.28 -8.60 11.91
CA ARG A 442 -29.68 -10.00 11.65
C ARG A 442 -30.12 -10.23 10.20
N LYS A 443 -31.04 -9.41 9.67
CA LYS A 443 -31.71 -9.69 8.38
C LYS A 443 -30.87 -9.33 7.15
N VAL A 444 -30.06 -8.27 7.20
CA VAL A 444 -29.24 -7.78 6.07
C VAL A 444 -27.76 -8.14 6.25
N LEU A 445 -27.20 -7.86 7.43
CA LEU A 445 -25.77 -8.09 7.70
C LEU A 445 -25.45 -9.55 8.10
N LYS A 446 -26.47 -10.35 8.43
CA LYS A 446 -26.38 -11.80 8.70
C LYS A 446 -25.45 -12.16 9.87
N THR A 447 -25.33 -11.27 10.85
CA THR A 447 -24.61 -11.49 12.12
C THR A 447 -25.42 -10.87 13.28
N ASN A 448 -24.81 -10.67 14.44
CA ASN A 448 -25.37 -10.01 15.63
C ASN A 448 -24.49 -8.83 16.07
N VAL A 449 -24.96 -8.04 17.05
CA VAL A 449 -24.26 -6.81 17.52
C VAL A 449 -22.99 -7.14 18.32
N GLU A 450 -23.08 -8.11 19.23
CA GLU A 450 -21.98 -8.54 20.11
C GLU A 450 -20.76 -9.00 19.32
N ALA A 451 -20.96 -9.92 18.36
CA ALA A 451 -19.92 -10.45 17.48
C ALA A 451 -19.38 -9.44 16.44
N LEU A 452 -20.01 -8.28 16.28
CA LEU A 452 -19.45 -7.14 15.52
C LEU A 452 -18.56 -6.27 16.41
N CYS A 453 -19.01 -5.97 17.63
CA CYS A 453 -18.26 -5.17 18.59
C CYS A 453 -16.97 -5.91 19.03
N GLU A 454 -17.08 -7.22 19.33
CA GLU A 454 -15.94 -8.07 19.64
C GLU A 454 -14.95 -8.13 18.48
N LEU A 455 -15.42 -8.38 17.24
CA LEU A 455 -14.57 -8.41 16.07
C LEU A 455 -13.90 -7.05 15.78
N ASN A 456 -14.60 -5.93 16.02
CA ASN A 456 -14.00 -4.61 15.89
C ASN A 456 -12.87 -4.40 16.90
N MET A 457 -13.10 -4.75 18.17
CA MET A 457 -12.06 -4.73 19.19
C MET A 457 -10.88 -5.63 18.82
N LEU A 458 -11.11 -6.90 18.51
CA LEU A 458 -10.03 -7.86 18.25
C LEU A 458 -9.29 -7.60 16.93
N LYS A 459 -9.99 -7.20 15.85
CA LYS A 459 -9.38 -6.99 14.51
C LYS A 459 -8.94 -5.54 14.26
N ASN A 460 -9.86 -4.58 14.38
CA ASN A 460 -9.61 -3.18 13.99
C ASN A 460 -8.78 -2.42 15.04
N LEU A 461 -8.86 -2.81 16.32
CA LEU A 461 -8.11 -2.15 17.39
C LEU A 461 -6.91 -2.99 17.84
N THR A 462 -7.11 -4.17 18.44
CA THR A 462 -6.03 -5.04 18.93
C THR A 462 -5.13 -5.53 17.79
N GLY A 463 -5.70 -6.09 16.72
CA GLY A 463 -4.94 -6.59 15.57
C GLY A 463 -4.06 -5.50 14.94
N SER A 464 -4.64 -4.33 14.67
CA SER A 464 -3.92 -3.16 14.14
C SER A 464 -2.83 -2.65 15.11
N ALA A 465 -3.08 -2.64 16.43
CA ALA A 465 -2.08 -2.28 17.43
C ALA A 465 -0.91 -3.28 17.49
N MET A 466 -1.20 -4.59 17.46
CA MET A 466 -0.18 -5.65 17.40
C MET A 466 0.65 -5.61 16.12
N ALA A 467 0.07 -5.15 15.01
CA ALA A 467 0.76 -4.92 13.74
C ALA A 467 1.53 -3.59 13.68
N GLY A 468 1.44 -2.72 14.69
CA GLY A 468 2.04 -1.38 14.67
C GLY A 468 1.43 -0.44 13.62
N ALA A 469 0.16 -0.67 13.23
CA ALA A 469 -0.47 0.01 12.11
C ALA A 469 -0.65 1.52 12.37
N LEU A 470 -0.20 2.34 11.42
CA LEU A 470 -0.27 3.80 11.50
C LEU A 470 -1.57 4.31 10.85
N GLY A 471 -2.55 4.67 11.66
CA GLY A 471 -3.88 5.13 11.19
C GLY A 471 -4.76 4.06 10.55
N GLY A 472 -4.30 2.80 10.49
CA GLY A 472 -5.00 1.65 9.91
C GLY A 472 -5.89 0.90 10.90
N PHE A 473 -6.74 1.60 11.64
CA PHE A 473 -7.62 1.01 12.67
C PHE A 473 -9.01 0.65 12.09
N ASN A 474 -9.01 0.02 10.92
CA ASN A 474 -10.19 -0.27 10.09
C ASN A 474 -10.05 -1.62 9.35
N ALA A 475 -11.06 -1.99 8.55
CA ALA A 475 -11.08 -3.25 7.80
C ALA A 475 -10.60 -3.10 6.35
N HIS A 476 -11.10 -2.13 5.59
CA HIS A 476 -10.75 -1.89 4.18
C HIS A 476 -11.07 -0.48 3.67
N ALA A 477 -10.92 0.57 4.50
CA ALA A 477 -11.18 1.95 4.08
C ALA A 477 -10.44 2.32 2.77
N SER A 478 -9.23 1.81 2.60
CA SER A 478 -8.41 1.91 1.38
C SER A 478 -9.12 1.46 0.09
N ASN A 479 -9.89 0.37 0.12
CA ASN A 479 -10.56 -0.16 -1.09
C ASN A 479 -11.68 0.79 -1.54
N ILE A 480 -12.44 1.31 -0.57
CA ILE A 480 -13.52 2.26 -0.82
C ILE A 480 -12.97 3.62 -1.30
N VAL A 481 -11.96 4.16 -0.61
CA VAL A 481 -11.29 5.41 -0.98
C VAL A 481 -10.71 5.30 -2.39
N SER A 482 -9.92 4.27 -2.67
CA SER A 482 -9.33 4.04 -4.01
C SER A 482 -10.38 3.97 -5.12
N ALA A 483 -11.47 3.21 -4.91
CA ALA A 483 -12.50 3.04 -5.93
C ALA A 483 -13.27 4.34 -6.24
N ILE A 484 -13.55 5.16 -5.23
CA ILE A 484 -14.18 6.47 -5.43
C ILE A 484 -13.17 7.45 -6.05
N TYR A 485 -11.89 7.40 -5.66
CA TYR A 485 -10.85 8.31 -6.14
C TYR A 485 -10.60 8.14 -7.64
N ILE A 486 -10.47 6.89 -8.11
CA ILE A 486 -10.33 6.57 -9.53
C ILE A 486 -11.60 6.98 -10.31
N ALA A 487 -12.79 6.71 -9.76
CA ALA A 487 -14.06 7.10 -10.40
C ALA A 487 -14.24 8.61 -10.52
N THR A 488 -13.79 9.39 -9.54
CA THR A 488 -14.04 10.84 -9.44
C THR A 488 -12.83 11.72 -9.77
N GLY A 489 -11.75 11.14 -10.30
CA GLY A 489 -10.59 11.89 -10.82
C GLY A 489 -9.71 12.53 -9.75
N GLN A 490 -9.69 11.94 -8.55
CA GLN A 490 -8.75 12.29 -7.48
C GLN A 490 -7.37 11.66 -7.76
N ASP A 491 -6.39 11.96 -6.92
CA ASP A 491 -5.04 11.39 -6.99
C ASP A 491 -4.98 10.05 -6.24
N PRO A 492 -4.92 8.88 -6.92
CA PRO A 492 -5.05 7.59 -6.23
C PRO A 492 -3.88 7.28 -5.29
N ALA A 493 -2.73 7.93 -5.47
CA ALA A 493 -1.59 7.77 -4.56
C ALA A 493 -1.78 8.50 -3.22
N GLN A 494 -2.75 9.40 -3.10
CA GLN A 494 -3.14 10.00 -1.81
C GLN A 494 -4.03 9.08 -0.97
N ASN A 495 -4.48 7.93 -1.51
CA ASN A 495 -5.11 6.87 -0.71
C ASN A 495 -4.26 6.44 0.50
N VAL A 496 -2.93 6.60 0.44
CA VAL A 496 -1.99 6.29 1.53
C VAL A 496 -2.34 7.02 2.83
N GLU A 497 -2.73 8.30 2.78
CA GLU A 497 -3.14 9.08 3.96
C GLU A 497 -4.66 9.30 4.02
N SER A 498 -5.34 9.32 2.87
CA SER A 498 -6.80 9.42 2.80
C SER A 498 -7.55 8.18 3.27
N SER A 499 -6.88 7.02 3.36
CA SER A 499 -7.43 5.80 3.97
C SER A 499 -7.13 5.64 5.46
N HIS A 500 -6.42 6.60 6.09
CA HIS A 500 -6.35 6.68 7.55
C HIS A 500 -7.77 6.73 8.13
N CYS A 501 -8.13 5.73 8.91
CA CYS A 501 -9.47 5.55 9.45
C CYS A 501 -9.42 4.72 10.73
N ILE A 502 -10.09 5.18 11.78
CA ILE A 502 -10.49 4.35 12.92
C ILE A 502 -11.99 4.06 12.86
N THR A 503 -12.33 2.78 12.91
CA THR A 503 -13.70 2.27 12.94
C THR A 503 -14.07 1.89 14.37
N MET A 504 -15.15 2.46 14.90
CA MET A 504 -15.70 2.13 16.22
C MET A 504 -17.06 1.43 16.06
N MET A 505 -17.35 0.49 16.95
CA MET A 505 -18.58 -0.30 16.98
C MET A 505 -18.97 -0.53 18.44
N GLU A 506 -20.15 -0.06 18.84
CA GLU A 506 -20.60 -0.08 20.23
C GLU A 506 -22.04 -0.58 20.37
N PRO A 507 -22.34 -1.42 21.38
CA PRO A 507 -23.69 -1.91 21.63
C PRO A 507 -24.54 -0.85 22.34
N ILE A 508 -25.68 -0.48 21.76
CA ILE A 508 -26.61 0.50 22.33
C ILE A 508 -28.02 -0.08 22.49
N ASN A 509 -28.91 0.65 23.17
CA ASN A 509 -30.30 0.24 23.46
C ASN A 509 -30.38 -1.14 24.15
N ASP A 510 -29.59 -1.34 25.21
CA ASP A 510 -29.36 -2.64 25.90
C ASP A 510 -28.73 -3.71 25.00
N GLY A 511 -27.84 -3.31 24.09
CA GLY A 511 -27.19 -4.19 23.10
C GLY A 511 -28.10 -4.68 21.97
N LYS A 512 -29.33 -4.13 21.86
CA LYS A 512 -30.27 -4.48 20.80
C LYS A 512 -29.83 -3.93 19.44
N ASP A 513 -29.23 -2.75 19.42
CA ASP A 513 -28.82 -2.03 18.22
C ASP A 513 -27.31 -1.72 18.25
N LEU A 514 -26.72 -1.49 17.08
CA LEU A 514 -25.31 -1.17 16.91
C LEU A 514 -25.14 0.32 16.62
N HIS A 515 -24.36 1.03 17.42
CA HIS A 515 -23.72 2.26 16.96
C HIS A 515 -22.44 1.90 16.19
N VAL A 516 -22.22 2.54 15.05
CA VAL A 516 -21.00 2.38 14.25
C VAL A 516 -20.55 3.73 13.73
N SER A 517 -19.26 4.01 13.82
CA SER A 517 -18.67 5.24 13.28
C SER A 517 -17.30 5.01 12.66
N VAL A 518 -16.93 5.93 11.76
CA VAL A 518 -15.60 6.02 11.16
C VAL A 518 -15.06 7.43 11.34
N THR A 519 -13.82 7.56 11.76
CA THR A 519 -13.11 8.84 11.87
C THR A 519 -11.92 8.84 10.94
N MET A 520 -11.93 9.73 9.95
CA MET A 520 -10.96 9.84 8.87
C MET A 520 -10.31 11.24 8.91
N PRO A 521 -9.12 11.40 9.51
CA PRO A 521 -8.54 12.72 9.78
C PRO A 521 -7.89 13.40 8.56
N SER A 522 -7.64 12.65 7.48
CA SER A 522 -6.78 13.11 6.38
C SER A 522 -7.31 12.86 4.95
N ILE A 523 -8.60 13.11 4.67
CA ILE A 523 -9.17 12.93 3.32
C ILE A 523 -8.74 14.04 2.35
N GLU A 524 -7.98 13.70 1.31
CA GLU A 524 -7.37 14.64 0.36
C GLU A 524 -8.13 14.72 -0.97
N VAL A 525 -9.38 15.22 -0.94
CA VAL A 525 -10.23 15.39 -2.13
C VAL A 525 -10.38 16.84 -2.64
N GLY A 526 -10.71 16.96 -3.92
CA GLY A 526 -11.18 18.17 -4.59
C GLY A 526 -12.09 17.85 -5.78
N THR A 527 -12.82 18.85 -6.27
CA THR A 527 -13.75 18.73 -7.40
C THR A 527 -13.34 19.61 -8.59
N VAL A 528 -12.13 20.19 -8.51
CA VAL A 528 -11.53 21.11 -9.48
C VAL A 528 -10.03 20.83 -9.64
N GLY A 529 -9.61 20.57 -10.88
CA GLY A 529 -8.21 20.42 -11.30
C GLY A 529 -7.69 18.98 -11.19
N GLY A 530 -6.69 18.66 -12.01
CA GLY A 530 -6.23 17.27 -12.17
C GLY A 530 -7.31 16.42 -12.87
N GLY A 531 -7.43 15.15 -12.50
CA GLY A 531 -8.33 14.20 -13.16
C GLY A 531 -9.82 14.56 -13.11
N THR A 532 -10.26 15.49 -12.25
CA THR A 532 -11.68 15.86 -12.08
C THR A 532 -12.32 16.49 -13.32
N GLN A 533 -11.50 16.95 -14.28
CA GLN A 533 -11.94 17.58 -15.52
C GLN A 533 -12.24 16.58 -16.65
N LEU A 534 -11.63 15.39 -16.60
CA LEU A 534 -11.78 14.35 -17.63
C LEU A 534 -13.22 13.86 -17.69
N ALA A 535 -13.75 13.62 -18.90
CA ALA A 535 -15.19 13.47 -19.12
C ALA A 535 -15.87 12.44 -18.20
N SER A 536 -15.31 11.23 -18.08
CA SER A 536 -15.85 10.14 -17.25
C SER A 536 -15.83 10.46 -15.76
N GLN A 537 -14.71 11.03 -15.28
CA GLN A 537 -14.52 11.44 -13.88
C GLN A 537 -15.45 12.61 -13.53
N SER A 538 -15.59 13.55 -14.45
CA SER A 538 -16.50 14.69 -14.35
C SER A 538 -17.97 14.25 -14.31
N ALA A 539 -18.35 13.20 -15.05
CA ALA A 539 -19.68 12.60 -14.98
C ALA A 539 -19.95 11.92 -13.63
N CYS A 540 -18.96 11.23 -13.05
CA CYS A 540 -19.07 10.63 -11.71
C CYS A 540 -19.21 11.70 -10.61
N LEU A 541 -18.47 12.81 -10.70
CA LEU A 541 -18.65 13.97 -9.82
C LEU A 541 -20.01 14.66 -10.00
N ASN A 542 -20.58 14.61 -11.21
CA ASN A 542 -21.91 15.14 -11.49
C ASN A 542 -23.03 14.27 -10.91
N LEU A 543 -22.87 12.94 -10.94
CA LEU A 543 -23.78 11.98 -10.29
C LEU A 543 -23.87 12.21 -8.76
N LEU A 544 -22.76 12.60 -8.14
CA LEU A 544 -22.69 12.97 -6.73
C LEU A 544 -23.13 14.42 -6.44
N GLY A 545 -23.48 15.22 -7.45
CA GLY A 545 -23.90 16.61 -7.30
C GLY A 545 -22.78 17.59 -6.91
N VAL A 546 -21.51 17.20 -7.03
CA VAL A 546 -20.33 17.97 -6.55
C VAL A 546 -19.38 18.43 -7.66
N LYS A 547 -19.73 18.26 -8.94
CA LYS A 547 -18.89 18.67 -10.07
C LYS A 547 -18.49 20.15 -10.01
N GLY A 548 -17.18 20.42 -10.10
CA GLY A 548 -16.63 21.77 -10.22
C GLY A 548 -16.66 22.60 -8.94
N ALA A 549 -16.33 23.89 -9.08
CA ALA A 549 -16.27 24.85 -7.98
C ALA A 549 -17.66 25.29 -7.52
N ASN A 550 -17.88 25.36 -6.21
CA ASN A 550 -19.05 26.00 -5.65
C ASN A 550 -18.90 27.53 -5.72
N ARG A 551 -19.86 28.22 -6.34
CA ARG A 551 -19.79 29.69 -6.54
C ARG A 551 -20.23 30.49 -5.33
N GLU A 552 -21.08 29.93 -4.47
CA GLU A 552 -21.68 30.60 -3.31
C GLU A 552 -20.85 30.37 -2.05
N ALA A 553 -20.40 29.13 -1.83
CA ALA A 553 -19.63 28.72 -0.67
C ALA A 553 -18.38 27.91 -1.11
N PRO A 554 -17.28 28.57 -1.51
CA PRO A 554 -16.07 27.90 -2.01
C PRO A 554 -15.56 26.78 -1.10
N GLY A 555 -15.32 25.62 -1.69
CA GLY A 555 -14.96 24.38 -1.00
C GLY A 555 -16.13 23.51 -0.57
N ALA A 556 -17.39 23.96 -0.70
CA ALA A 556 -18.54 23.17 -0.27
C ALA A 556 -18.73 21.87 -1.07
N ASN A 557 -18.37 21.86 -2.35
CA ASN A 557 -18.46 20.66 -3.18
C ASN A 557 -17.36 19.65 -2.78
N ALA A 558 -16.13 20.14 -2.55
CA ALA A 558 -15.04 19.29 -2.07
C ALA A 558 -15.26 18.78 -0.63
N ARG A 559 -15.90 19.57 0.24
CA ARG A 559 -16.31 19.15 1.59
C ARG A 559 -17.38 18.05 1.52
N LEU A 560 -18.40 18.21 0.68
CA LEU A 560 -19.44 17.20 0.47
C LEU A 560 -18.88 15.91 -0.16
N LEU A 561 -17.89 16.00 -1.06
CA LEU A 561 -17.21 14.81 -1.57
C LEU A 561 -16.49 14.03 -0.46
N ALA A 562 -15.87 14.71 0.52
CA ALA A 562 -15.23 14.03 1.65
C ALA A 562 -16.22 13.35 2.60
N THR A 563 -17.40 13.95 2.83
CA THR A 563 -18.43 13.29 3.66
C THR A 563 -19.05 12.10 2.94
N VAL A 564 -19.28 12.19 1.63
CA VAL A 564 -19.69 11.03 0.81
C VAL A 564 -18.64 9.92 0.83
N VAL A 565 -17.34 10.24 0.76
CA VAL A 565 -16.26 9.24 0.93
C VAL A 565 -16.32 8.59 2.31
N ALA A 566 -16.44 9.36 3.39
CA ALA A 566 -16.52 8.82 4.76
C ALA A 566 -17.79 7.96 4.99
N GLY A 567 -18.96 8.38 4.51
CA GLY A 567 -20.19 7.58 4.58
C GLY A 567 -20.14 6.31 3.73
N SER A 568 -19.41 6.34 2.61
CA SER A 568 -19.13 5.14 1.80
C SER A 568 -18.18 4.18 2.52
N VAL A 569 -17.16 4.71 3.21
CA VAL A 569 -16.26 3.92 4.05
C VAL A 569 -17.03 3.28 5.21
N LEU A 570 -17.91 4.02 5.88
CA LEU A 570 -18.82 3.49 6.92
C LEU A 570 -19.66 2.32 6.40
N ALA A 571 -20.25 2.46 5.21
CA ALA A 571 -21.00 1.38 4.54
C ALA A 571 -20.12 0.16 4.22
N GLY A 572 -18.92 0.39 3.68
CA GLY A 572 -17.94 -0.64 3.37
C GLY A 572 -17.50 -1.42 4.62
N GLU A 573 -17.07 -0.71 5.66
CA GLU A 573 -16.63 -1.27 6.95
C GLU A 573 -17.72 -2.16 7.56
N LEU A 574 -18.94 -1.62 7.67
CA LEU A 574 -20.09 -2.32 8.23
C LEU A 574 -20.38 -3.65 7.50
N SER A 575 -20.33 -3.65 6.16
CA SER A 575 -20.57 -4.86 5.37
C SER A 575 -19.43 -5.88 5.47
N LEU A 576 -18.16 -5.44 5.40
CA LEU A 576 -17.01 -6.34 5.46
C LEU A 576 -16.86 -6.97 6.84
N MET A 577 -16.94 -6.18 7.92
CA MET A 577 -16.90 -6.69 9.29
C MET A 577 -18.02 -7.71 9.54
N SER A 578 -19.21 -7.48 8.98
CA SER A 578 -20.31 -8.44 9.05
C SER A 578 -20.05 -9.72 8.25
N ALA A 579 -19.40 -9.63 7.08
CA ALA A 579 -19.04 -10.78 6.28
C ALA A 579 -17.91 -11.62 6.92
N ILE A 580 -16.99 -11.00 7.65
CA ILE A 580 -15.97 -11.68 8.45
C ILE A 580 -16.61 -12.34 9.67
N SER A 581 -17.38 -11.58 10.46
CA SER A 581 -18.11 -12.03 11.66
C SER A 581 -19.01 -13.24 11.38
N ALA A 582 -19.66 -13.29 10.21
CA ALA A 582 -20.50 -14.41 9.79
C ALA A 582 -19.78 -15.54 9.03
N GLY A 583 -18.44 -15.51 8.89
CA GLY A 583 -17.67 -16.52 8.15
C GLY A 583 -17.93 -16.54 6.63
N GLN A 584 -18.51 -15.48 6.07
CA GLN A 584 -19.01 -15.43 4.69
C GLN A 584 -18.01 -14.89 3.66
N LEU A 585 -16.86 -14.35 4.10
CA LEU A 585 -15.88 -13.67 3.25
C LEU A 585 -15.40 -14.53 2.07
N VAL A 586 -14.80 -15.70 2.35
CA VAL A 586 -14.22 -16.59 1.33
C VAL A 586 -15.29 -17.04 0.32
N ARG A 587 -16.48 -17.45 0.80
CA ARG A 587 -17.59 -17.87 -0.05
C ARG A 587 -18.10 -16.74 -0.95
N SER A 588 -17.97 -15.49 -0.51
CA SER A 588 -18.34 -14.31 -1.31
C SER A 588 -17.31 -14.06 -2.41
N HIS A 589 -16.01 -13.95 -2.08
CA HIS A 589 -14.96 -13.77 -3.09
C HIS A 589 -14.93 -14.92 -4.11
N MET A 590 -15.10 -16.17 -3.69
CA MET A 590 -15.17 -17.31 -4.62
C MET A 590 -16.34 -17.23 -5.61
N LYS A 591 -17.47 -16.58 -5.24
CA LYS A 591 -18.63 -16.42 -6.12
C LYS A 591 -18.48 -15.28 -7.13
N TYR A 592 -17.78 -14.19 -6.77
CA TYR A 592 -17.73 -12.97 -7.59
C TYR A 592 -16.37 -12.69 -8.23
N ASN A 593 -15.27 -13.22 -7.70
CA ASN A 593 -13.91 -13.03 -8.23
C ASN A 593 -13.47 -14.22 -9.10
N ARG A 594 -14.08 -15.41 -8.93
CA ARG A 594 -13.94 -16.55 -9.85
C ARG A 594 -15.23 -16.74 -10.65
N SER A 595 -15.37 -15.96 -11.73
CA SER A 595 -16.41 -16.18 -12.75
C SER A 595 -16.23 -17.57 -13.36
N SER A 596 -17.21 -18.45 -13.24
CA SER A 596 -17.19 -19.81 -13.79
C SER A 596 -17.47 -19.85 -15.31
N LYS A 597 -17.05 -18.83 -16.07
CA LYS A 597 -17.35 -18.69 -17.50
C LYS A 597 -16.20 -19.04 -18.45
N ASP A 598 -14.95 -18.92 -18.02
CA ASP A 598 -13.80 -18.94 -18.96
C ASP A 598 -12.75 -20.04 -18.73
N VAL A 599 -12.88 -20.87 -17.67
CA VAL A 599 -11.95 -22.00 -17.45
C VAL A 599 -12.00 -23.02 -18.58
N SER A 600 -13.15 -23.17 -19.25
CA SER A 600 -13.33 -24.07 -20.40
C SER A 600 -13.04 -23.43 -21.76
N ALA A 601 -12.72 -22.13 -21.83
CA ALA A 601 -12.44 -21.43 -23.08
C ALA A 601 -10.92 -21.27 -23.33
N VAL A 602 -10.15 -21.00 -22.26
CA VAL A 602 -8.70 -20.80 -22.33
C VAL A 602 -7.93 -22.11 -22.61
N ALA A 603 -8.52 -23.27 -22.28
CA ALA A 603 -7.93 -24.59 -22.51
C ALA A 603 -8.13 -25.14 -23.95
N SER A 604 -8.46 -24.30 -24.93
CA SER A 604 -8.80 -24.72 -26.31
C SER A 604 -8.54 -23.64 -27.38
N ALA A 605 -7.50 -22.82 -27.18
CA ALA A 605 -7.04 -21.78 -28.11
C ALA A 605 -5.53 -21.90 -28.36
#